data_AF-A0A915ZDV7-F1
#
_entry.id   AF-A0A915ZDV7-F1
#
_cell.length_a   1.000
_cell.length_b   1.000
_cell.length_c   1.000
_cell.angle_alpha   90.00
_cell.angle_beta   90.00
_cell.angle_gamma   90.00
#
_symmetry.space_group_name_H-M   'P 1'
#
loop_
_entity.id
_entity.type
_entity.pdbx_description
1 polymer ?
#
loop_
_entity_poly.entity_id
_entity_poly.type
_entity_poly.pdbx_seq_one_letter_code
_entity_poly.pdbx_strand_id
1 'polypeptide(L)'
;MSRNKGQKDQQWFDEKYSKEKSIAITGGRRLNFIGCLKIEGFKNLESINLKKLKLTSLEISNCTQLNKVDLSEHSKLTSLSVTGCPKLTTLNCSSNGLTSLEISGCYQLKNTDLSKFTKLKSLYLRGYQNLITLDCSSTEKLISLRISGCPQLKNITNLSKSSKLDSLSVIDCPELDKLDYSTNALTSLEISGCNQLNEIANLSKAPKLTSLSIIYCPKITELDCSSNEKLTELEVSDLTTLNCSNTSIKILSVNLCPNIETLDCSHNDKLINLDINNCSKLKVLNCFNSKLTSLDISNFSLLLEELKECEQNDIKSKIFKYPPGLNIIKEKITKNLIIVGRTGGGKSTLSNVLTGSEDFEESGRSISVTKNFQKKEFEWNGKRFSVVDTIGVGDTRLSTKKVLYKILDGIFSIPEGISQILFVIDGRFTAEEANIFKLLKGSIFDIFEIGILDYVTIVRTKFSNFKNKKECEADKKQLHNENENIANIVRSCRNVIYVDNPPTNIQIIDEEDEETVITNKKIRDRSRKIMLDYLDEACMVNYFKLKTWDQIRKPIAEYLESNCEDVPPELEKNQEVQTLIKITESFCSII
;
A
#
# COMPACT_ATOMS: atom_id res chain seq x y z
N MET A 1 37.45 32.67 16.14
CA MET A 1 37.73 33.43 14.90
C MET A 1 37.49 32.65 13.59
N SER A 2 37.44 31.31 13.56
CA SER A 2 37.32 30.53 12.31
C SER A 2 35.91 30.45 11.70
N ARG A 3 34.83 30.31 12.51
CA ARG A 3 33.44 30.22 12.00
C ARG A 3 32.98 31.48 11.24
N ASN A 4 33.31 32.67 11.76
CA ASN A 4 32.95 33.94 11.11
C ASN A 4 33.73 34.19 9.81
N LYS A 5 34.88 33.53 9.58
CA LYS A 5 35.65 33.67 8.35
C LYS A 5 35.01 32.86 7.20
N GLY A 6 34.64 31.60 7.46
CA GLY A 6 33.98 30.76 6.44
C GLY A 6 32.65 31.33 5.95
N GLN A 7 31.84 31.89 6.84
CA GLN A 7 30.58 32.56 6.46
C GLN A 7 30.81 33.81 5.60
N LYS A 8 31.80 34.64 5.95
CA LYS A 8 32.16 35.82 5.15
C LYS A 8 32.73 35.46 3.78
N ASP A 9 33.49 34.37 3.72
CA ASP A 9 34.05 33.86 2.47
C ASP A 9 32.94 33.27 1.56
N GLN A 10 31.97 32.55 2.12
CA GLN A 10 30.77 32.07 1.42
C GLN A 10 29.91 33.23 0.90
N GLN A 11 29.53 34.18 1.77
CA GLN A 11 28.71 35.33 1.39
C GLN A 11 29.35 36.14 0.26
N TRP A 12 30.66 36.38 0.34
CA TRP A 12 31.40 37.06 -0.73
C TRP A 12 31.35 36.28 -2.05
N PHE A 13 31.48 34.95 -1.99
CA PHE A 13 31.41 34.11 -3.19
C PHE A 13 30.04 34.24 -3.86
N ASP A 14 28.97 34.18 -3.07
CA ASP A 14 27.59 34.30 -3.55
C ASP A 14 27.31 35.68 -4.14
N GLU A 15 27.69 36.76 -3.44
CA GLU A 15 27.54 38.14 -3.92
C GLU A 15 28.27 38.36 -5.25
N LYS A 16 29.45 37.76 -5.41
CA LYS A 16 30.28 37.97 -6.59
C LYS A 16 29.86 37.12 -7.80
N TYR A 17 29.42 35.89 -7.58
CA TYR A 17 29.30 34.90 -8.66
C TYR A 17 27.88 34.35 -8.88
N SER A 18 26.91 34.62 -8.01
CA SER A 18 25.54 34.07 -8.12
C SER A 18 24.81 34.36 -9.43
N LYS A 19 25.17 35.45 -10.10
CA LYS A 19 24.55 35.89 -11.36
C LYS A 19 25.39 35.55 -12.60
N GLU A 20 26.62 35.07 -12.40
CA GLU A 20 27.57 34.82 -13.47
C GLU A 20 27.24 33.54 -14.25
N LYS A 21 27.55 33.55 -15.54
CA LYS A 21 27.44 32.35 -16.40
C LYS A 21 28.63 31.42 -16.25
N SER A 22 29.80 31.95 -15.93
CA SER A 22 31.03 31.17 -15.80
C SER A 22 31.82 31.66 -14.60
N ILE A 23 32.27 30.73 -13.76
CA ILE A 23 33.17 31.01 -12.65
C ILE A 23 34.54 30.46 -13.01
N ALA A 24 35.51 31.36 -13.20
CA ALA A 24 36.91 31.00 -13.41
C ALA A 24 37.79 31.77 -12.42
N ILE A 25 38.23 31.10 -11.35
CA ILE A 25 39.11 31.73 -10.36
C ILE A 25 40.57 31.50 -10.76
N THR A 26 41.12 32.46 -11.51
CA THR A 26 42.48 32.39 -12.07
C THR A 26 43.51 33.29 -11.34
N GLY A 27 43.10 34.23 -10.47
CA GLY A 27 43.99 35.05 -9.62
C GLY A 27 43.28 36.06 -8.69
N GLY A 28 43.91 36.51 -7.59
CA GLY A 28 43.40 37.58 -6.69
C GLY A 28 43.79 37.49 -5.19
N ARG A 29 43.61 38.56 -4.39
CA ARG A 29 44.02 38.59 -2.96
C ARG A 29 43.27 37.61 -2.02
N ARG A 30 42.13 37.03 -2.43
CA ARG A 30 41.35 36.03 -1.66
C ARG A 30 41.55 34.57 -2.11
N LEU A 31 42.65 34.26 -2.83
CA LEU A 31 43.10 32.88 -3.17
C LEU A 31 43.33 31.97 -1.93
N ASN A 32 43.19 32.50 -0.71
CA ASN A 32 43.31 31.77 0.56
C ASN A 32 41.96 31.27 1.11
N PHE A 33 40.90 31.19 0.30
CA PHE A 33 39.68 30.46 0.68
C PHE A 33 40.06 29.01 0.94
N ILE A 34 39.90 28.59 2.20
CA ILE A 34 40.19 27.23 2.68
C ILE A 34 38.95 26.73 3.40
N GLY A 35 38.56 25.49 3.12
CA GLY A 35 37.45 24.84 3.81
C GLY A 35 36.31 24.47 2.89
N CYS A 36 35.08 24.69 3.34
CA CYS A 36 33.87 24.28 2.65
C CYS A 36 33.30 25.41 1.78
N LEU A 37 32.82 25.08 0.59
CA LEU A 37 32.09 25.99 -0.29
C LEU A 37 30.77 25.35 -0.70
N LYS A 38 29.68 26.12 -0.66
CA LYS A 38 28.36 25.75 -1.17
C LYS A 38 28.01 26.63 -2.37
N ILE A 39 27.51 26.05 -3.45
CA ILE A 39 27.01 26.77 -4.63
C ILE A 39 25.58 26.30 -4.87
N GLU A 40 24.62 27.08 -4.40
CA GLU A 40 23.21 26.68 -4.41
C GLU A 40 22.36 27.62 -5.24
N GLY A 41 21.64 27.07 -6.22
CA GLY A 41 20.62 27.81 -6.96
C GLY A 41 21.15 28.88 -7.92
N PHE A 42 22.40 28.78 -8.38
CA PHE A 42 22.97 29.73 -9.33
C PHE A 42 22.39 29.45 -10.74
N LYS A 43 21.22 30.03 -11.01
CA LYS A 43 20.37 29.69 -12.18
C LYS A 43 21.01 29.95 -13.55
N ASN A 44 21.99 30.86 -13.63
CA ASN A 44 22.68 31.20 -14.88
C ASN A 44 23.98 30.43 -15.09
N LEU A 45 24.47 29.74 -14.06
CA LEU A 45 25.82 29.17 -14.06
C LEU A 45 25.91 27.99 -15.01
N GLU A 46 26.78 28.10 -16.01
CA GLU A 46 27.02 27.10 -17.06
C GLU A 46 28.33 26.34 -16.83
N SER A 47 29.36 26.98 -16.27
CA SER A 47 30.67 26.34 -16.04
C SER A 47 31.37 26.79 -14.77
N ILE A 48 32.03 25.86 -14.08
CA ILE A 48 32.80 26.11 -12.87
C ILE A 48 34.26 25.67 -13.06
N ASN A 49 35.19 26.56 -12.70
CA ASN A 49 36.60 26.30 -12.54
C ASN A 49 37.11 27.00 -11.28
N LEU A 50 37.39 26.19 -10.24
CA LEU A 50 37.78 26.67 -8.91
C LEU A 50 39.27 26.44 -8.61
N LYS A 51 40.10 26.11 -9.60
CA LYS A 51 41.47 25.55 -9.46
C LYS A 51 42.35 26.15 -8.37
N LYS A 52 42.20 27.44 -8.07
CA LYS A 52 43.04 28.13 -7.09
C LYS A 52 42.51 28.13 -5.64
N LEU A 53 41.29 27.64 -5.39
CA LEU A 53 40.77 27.51 -4.04
C LEU A 53 41.30 26.25 -3.36
N LYS A 54 41.48 26.30 -2.04
CA LYS A 54 41.97 25.18 -1.23
C LYS A 54 40.81 24.52 -0.49
N LEU A 55 39.88 23.97 -1.25
CA LEU A 55 38.64 23.38 -0.72
C LEU A 55 38.90 22.02 -0.06
N THR A 56 38.24 21.80 1.07
CA THR A 56 38.13 20.48 1.74
C THR A 56 36.76 19.85 1.47
N SER A 57 35.72 20.66 1.25
CA SER A 57 34.39 20.20 0.86
C SER A 57 33.78 21.14 -0.18
N LEU A 58 33.04 20.58 -1.13
CA LEU A 58 32.30 21.33 -2.12
C LEU A 58 30.90 20.73 -2.29
N GLU A 59 29.88 21.57 -2.17
CA GLU A 59 28.50 21.24 -2.48
C GLU A 59 28.01 22.14 -3.60
N ILE A 60 27.47 21.55 -4.66
CA ILE A 60 26.82 22.25 -5.75
C ILE A 60 25.41 21.72 -5.86
N SER A 61 24.40 22.57 -5.68
CA SER A 61 23.00 22.17 -5.72
C SER A 61 22.15 23.10 -6.57
N ASN A 62 21.17 22.53 -7.28
CA ASN A 62 20.14 23.28 -8.02
C ASN A 62 20.69 24.30 -9.06
N CYS A 63 21.88 24.05 -9.61
CA CYS A 63 22.46 24.86 -10.68
C CYS A 63 22.00 24.32 -12.04
N THR A 64 20.77 24.67 -12.44
CA THR A 64 20.05 24.02 -13.54
C THR A 64 20.68 24.16 -14.93
N GLN A 65 21.54 25.17 -15.11
CA GLN A 65 22.25 25.43 -16.36
C GLN A 65 23.67 24.85 -16.42
N LEU A 66 24.16 24.32 -15.30
CA LEU A 66 25.55 23.90 -15.15
C LEU A 66 25.84 22.69 -16.03
N ASN A 67 26.77 22.86 -16.98
CA ASN A 67 27.14 21.82 -17.93
C ASN A 67 28.56 21.27 -17.71
N LYS A 68 29.45 22.04 -17.05
CA LYS A 68 30.85 21.66 -16.85
C LYS A 68 31.37 22.06 -15.47
N VAL A 69 31.98 21.11 -14.76
CA VAL A 69 32.67 21.33 -13.48
C VAL A 69 34.10 20.81 -13.59
N ASP A 70 35.08 21.68 -13.42
CA ASP A 70 36.51 21.34 -13.38
C ASP A 70 37.10 21.56 -11.98
N LEU A 71 37.42 20.44 -11.33
CA LEU A 71 38.05 20.34 -10.01
C LEU A 71 39.40 19.62 -10.08
N SER A 72 40.02 19.51 -11.26
CA SER A 72 41.25 18.74 -11.51
C SER A 72 42.49 19.11 -10.67
N GLU A 73 42.51 20.28 -10.02
CA GLU A 73 43.61 20.72 -9.15
C GLU A 73 43.26 20.68 -7.65
N HIS A 74 42.08 20.18 -7.26
CA HIS A 74 41.64 20.12 -5.86
C HIS A 74 42.05 18.81 -5.16
N SER A 75 43.35 18.61 -4.97
CA SER A 75 43.89 17.40 -4.34
C SER A 75 43.54 17.22 -2.85
N LYS A 76 43.04 18.27 -2.18
CA LYS A 76 42.68 18.25 -0.75
C LYS A 76 41.19 18.01 -0.48
N LEU A 77 40.38 17.84 -1.52
CA LEU A 77 38.93 17.69 -1.38
C LEU A 77 38.60 16.33 -0.74
N THR A 78 37.93 16.34 0.40
CA THR A 78 37.53 15.14 1.14
C THR A 78 36.06 14.78 0.97
N SER A 79 35.23 15.75 0.56
CA SER A 79 33.80 15.56 0.26
C SER A 79 33.38 16.38 -0.97
N LEU A 80 32.59 15.77 -1.86
CA LEU A 80 32.00 16.40 -3.03
C LEU A 80 30.54 15.96 -3.15
N SER A 81 29.62 16.92 -3.20
CA SER A 81 28.21 16.69 -3.52
C SER A 81 27.80 17.56 -4.71
N VAL A 82 27.20 16.95 -5.74
CA VAL A 82 26.67 17.66 -6.91
C VAL A 82 25.25 17.18 -7.17
N THR A 83 24.26 18.02 -6.86
CA THR A 83 22.84 17.66 -6.87
C THR A 83 22.01 18.62 -7.72
N GLY A 84 20.96 18.11 -8.37
CA GLY A 84 20.01 18.97 -9.12
C GLY A 84 20.66 19.78 -10.25
N CYS A 85 21.67 19.22 -10.93
CA CYS A 85 22.38 19.83 -12.06
C CYS A 85 22.11 19.05 -13.36
N PRO A 86 20.87 19.10 -13.91
CA PRO A 86 20.41 18.20 -14.97
C PRO A 86 21.16 18.32 -16.30
N LYS A 87 21.81 19.46 -16.57
CA LYS A 87 22.60 19.70 -17.80
C LYS A 87 24.08 19.33 -17.67
N LEU A 88 24.50 18.79 -16.53
CA LEU A 88 25.91 18.48 -16.28
C LEU A 88 26.36 17.33 -17.17
N THR A 89 27.30 17.60 -18.08
CA THR A 89 27.87 16.59 -19.00
C THR A 89 29.30 16.22 -18.65
N THR A 90 30.03 17.10 -17.96
CA THR A 90 31.44 16.91 -17.60
C THR A 90 31.67 17.26 -16.14
N LEU A 91 32.10 16.28 -15.34
CA LEU A 91 32.61 16.46 -13.98
C LEU A 91 34.04 15.92 -13.93
N ASN A 92 35.03 16.81 -13.88
CA ASN A 92 36.43 16.43 -13.72
C ASN A 92 36.83 16.62 -12.25
N CYS A 93 37.07 15.53 -11.53
CA CYS A 93 37.58 15.55 -10.17
C CYS A 93 38.69 14.50 -10.02
N SER A 94 39.87 14.93 -9.58
CA SER A 94 41.06 14.10 -9.46
C SER A 94 41.55 13.94 -8.00
N SER A 95 40.71 14.33 -7.03
CA SER A 95 41.09 14.30 -5.62
C SER A 95 41.30 12.86 -5.12
N ASN A 96 42.53 12.53 -4.74
CA ASN A 96 42.85 11.27 -4.07
C ASN A 96 42.49 11.25 -2.57
N GLY A 97 42.04 12.39 -2.03
CA GLY A 97 41.61 12.57 -0.65
C GLY A 97 40.12 12.31 -0.44
N LEU A 98 39.35 12.07 -1.50
CA LEU A 98 37.90 12.01 -1.44
C LEU A 98 37.43 10.81 -0.61
N THR A 99 36.63 11.09 0.42
CA THR A 99 36.03 10.09 1.31
C THR A 99 34.53 9.94 1.12
N SER A 100 33.87 10.98 0.58
CA SER A 100 32.45 10.98 0.27
C SER A 100 32.21 11.61 -1.11
N LEU A 101 31.44 10.94 -1.95
CA LEU A 101 30.99 11.44 -3.24
C LEU A 101 29.49 11.22 -3.37
N GLU A 102 28.75 12.30 -3.60
CA GLU A 102 27.34 12.27 -3.94
C GLU A 102 27.11 12.96 -5.27
N ILE A 103 26.42 12.30 -6.19
CA ILE A 103 25.99 12.90 -7.43
C ILE A 103 24.54 12.50 -7.70
N SER A 104 23.64 13.48 -7.73
CA SER A 104 22.19 13.25 -7.80
C SER A 104 21.52 14.19 -8.80
N GLY A 105 20.61 13.67 -9.64
CA GLY A 105 19.87 14.49 -10.60
C GLY A 105 20.75 15.14 -11.69
N CYS A 106 21.90 14.52 -11.98
CA CYS A 106 22.83 14.91 -13.05
C CYS A 106 22.59 14.05 -14.30
N TYR A 107 21.39 14.14 -14.87
CA TYR A 107 20.85 13.20 -15.87
C TYR A 107 21.71 13.03 -17.13
N GLN A 108 22.47 14.07 -17.53
CA GLN A 108 23.30 14.06 -18.74
C GLN A 108 24.74 13.55 -18.52
N LEU A 109 25.13 13.22 -17.29
CA LEU A 109 26.46 12.70 -17.02
C LEU A 109 26.56 11.25 -17.54
N LYS A 110 27.59 10.97 -18.35
CA LYS A 110 27.76 9.64 -18.98
C LYS A 110 28.43 8.63 -18.07
N ASN A 111 29.53 9.03 -17.43
CA ASN A 111 30.27 8.16 -16.52
C ASN A 111 31.06 9.02 -15.52
N THR A 112 31.36 8.44 -14.36
CA THR A 112 32.25 9.01 -13.35
C THR A 112 33.40 8.03 -13.14
N ASP A 113 34.60 8.40 -13.58
CA ASP A 113 35.80 7.58 -13.35
C ASP A 113 36.14 7.55 -11.85
N LEU A 114 35.89 6.41 -11.20
CA LEU A 114 36.20 6.20 -9.79
C LEU A 114 37.68 5.84 -9.53
N SER A 115 38.49 5.64 -10.57
CA SER A 115 39.85 5.09 -10.45
C SER A 115 40.76 5.90 -9.51
N LYS A 116 40.49 7.20 -9.36
CA LYS A 116 41.27 8.13 -8.52
C LYS A 116 40.80 8.20 -7.06
N PHE A 117 39.60 7.71 -6.73
CA PHE A 117 38.98 7.87 -5.42
C PHE A 117 39.32 6.72 -4.46
N THR A 118 40.60 6.42 -4.28
CA THR A 118 41.07 5.24 -3.52
C THR A 118 40.78 5.29 -2.00
N LYS A 119 40.36 6.44 -1.48
CA LYS A 119 39.98 6.65 -0.07
C LYS A 119 38.47 6.74 0.14
N LEU A 120 37.68 6.51 -0.91
CA LEU A 120 36.23 6.68 -0.87
C LEU A 120 35.61 5.70 0.13
N LYS A 121 34.83 6.24 1.06
CA LYS A 121 34.08 5.49 2.08
C LYS A 121 32.58 5.47 1.80
N SER A 122 32.06 6.54 1.17
CA SER A 122 30.65 6.67 0.82
C SER A 122 30.51 7.11 -0.64
N LEU A 123 29.70 6.38 -1.39
CA LEU A 123 29.33 6.72 -2.77
C LEU A 123 27.81 6.69 -2.92
N TYR A 124 27.23 7.80 -3.35
CA TYR A 124 25.82 7.88 -3.69
C TYR A 124 25.63 8.43 -5.11
N LEU A 125 25.04 7.62 -5.98
CA LEU A 125 24.72 7.97 -7.35
C LEU A 125 23.20 7.91 -7.53
N ARG A 126 22.58 9.01 -7.96
CA ARG A 126 21.14 9.04 -8.24
C ARG A 126 20.80 9.71 -9.56
N GLY A 127 19.93 9.07 -10.35
CA GLY A 127 19.40 9.68 -11.57
C GLY A 127 20.41 9.70 -12.72
N TYR A 128 21.34 8.75 -12.82
CA TYR A 128 22.25 8.71 -13.96
C TYR A 128 21.57 8.02 -15.15
N GLN A 129 21.02 8.80 -16.07
CA GLN A 129 20.24 8.27 -17.20
C GLN A 129 21.10 7.51 -18.23
N ASN A 130 22.42 7.77 -18.27
CA ASN A 130 23.34 7.22 -19.27
C ASN A 130 24.44 6.32 -18.66
N LEU A 131 24.36 5.99 -17.37
CA LEU A 131 25.35 5.12 -16.73
C LEU A 131 25.08 3.67 -17.16
N ILE A 132 25.98 3.10 -17.96
CA ILE A 132 25.87 1.71 -18.43
C ILE A 132 26.61 0.74 -17.51
N THR A 133 27.77 1.15 -17.01
CA THR A 133 28.64 0.32 -16.16
C THR A 133 29.29 1.17 -15.08
N LEU A 134 29.34 0.63 -13.87
CA LEU A 134 30.10 1.18 -12.75
C LEU A 134 31.28 0.26 -12.44
N ASP A 135 32.50 0.78 -12.50
CA ASP A 135 33.70 0.05 -12.08
C ASP A 135 34.10 0.41 -10.65
N CYS A 136 34.02 -0.58 -9.76
CA CYS A 136 34.38 -0.47 -8.35
C CYS A 136 35.82 -0.97 -8.07
N SER A 137 36.69 -1.00 -9.08
CA SER A 137 38.07 -1.51 -8.95
C SER A 137 38.93 -0.78 -7.91
N SER A 138 38.66 0.50 -7.64
CA SER A 138 39.40 1.36 -6.69
C SER A 138 38.66 1.63 -5.37
N THR A 139 37.60 0.87 -5.03
CA THR A 139 36.72 1.17 -3.88
C THR A 139 36.98 0.31 -2.63
N GLU A 140 38.22 -0.13 -2.39
CA GLU A 140 38.59 -1.00 -1.26
C GLU A 140 38.24 -0.44 0.14
N LYS A 141 38.08 0.88 0.27
CA LYS A 141 37.72 1.55 1.53
C LYS A 141 36.23 1.85 1.65
N LEU A 142 35.43 1.48 0.65
CA LEU A 142 34.01 1.78 0.60
C LEU A 142 33.27 1.04 1.72
N ILE A 143 32.46 1.80 2.45
CA ILE A 143 31.62 1.34 3.56
C ILE A 143 30.16 1.38 3.14
N SER A 144 29.76 2.39 2.36
CA SER A 144 28.39 2.57 1.88
C SER A 144 28.37 2.84 0.37
N LEU A 145 27.55 2.06 -0.34
CA LEU A 145 27.25 2.26 -1.76
C LEU A 145 25.74 2.39 -1.93
N ARG A 146 25.29 3.51 -2.49
CA ARG A 146 23.90 3.73 -2.86
C ARG A 146 23.81 4.11 -4.33
N ILE A 147 22.96 3.42 -5.07
CA ILE A 147 22.68 3.68 -6.48
C ILE A 147 21.17 3.71 -6.65
N SER A 148 20.62 4.79 -7.20
CA SER A 148 19.17 4.94 -7.38
C SER A 148 18.82 5.55 -8.73
N GLY A 149 17.78 5.06 -9.39
CA GLY A 149 17.24 5.68 -10.61
C GLY A 149 18.26 5.76 -11.74
N CYS A 150 18.97 4.66 -12.00
CA CYS A 150 19.96 4.55 -13.07
C CYS A 150 19.44 3.56 -14.13
N PRO A 151 18.52 3.97 -15.01
CA PRO A 151 17.73 3.05 -15.84
C PRO A 151 18.53 2.28 -16.88
N GLN A 152 19.74 2.72 -17.24
CA GLN A 152 20.60 2.04 -18.21
C GLN A 152 21.73 1.21 -17.57
N LEU A 153 21.80 1.16 -16.22
CA LEU A 153 22.88 0.48 -15.53
C LEU A 153 22.73 -1.03 -15.69
N LYS A 154 23.66 -1.63 -16.44
CA LYS A 154 23.67 -3.08 -16.71
C LYS A 154 24.63 -3.85 -15.81
N ASN A 155 25.72 -3.22 -15.40
CA ASN A 155 26.80 -3.92 -14.70
C ASN A 155 27.44 -3.06 -13.60
N ILE A 156 27.59 -3.65 -12.42
CA ILE A 156 28.48 -3.15 -11.38
C ILE A 156 29.63 -4.15 -11.25
N THR A 157 30.82 -3.74 -11.70
CA THR A 157 31.99 -4.63 -11.77
C THR A 157 32.92 -4.40 -10.59
N ASN A 158 33.65 -5.45 -10.18
CA ASN A 158 34.65 -5.41 -9.11
C ASN A 158 34.14 -4.98 -7.72
N LEU A 159 32.83 -4.98 -7.47
CA LEU A 159 32.28 -4.57 -6.17
C LEU A 159 32.78 -5.45 -5.01
N SER A 160 33.06 -6.73 -5.27
CA SER A 160 33.69 -7.67 -4.34
C SER A 160 35.05 -7.23 -3.77
N LYS A 161 35.74 -6.25 -4.39
CA LYS A 161 36.95 -5.63 -3.81
C LYS A 161 36.65 -4.72 -2.62
N SER A 162 35.39 -4.29 -2.47
CA SER A 162 34.94 -3.43 -1.37
C SER A 162 34.74 -4.24 -0.08
N SER A 163 35.82 -4.79 0.46
CA SER A 163 35.77 -5.72 1.61
C SER A 163 35.27 -5.08 2.92
N LYS A 164 35.07 -3.76 2.95
CA LYS A 164 34.53 -3.00 4.08
C LYS A 164 33.08 -2.55 3.87
N LEU A 165 32.46 -2.96 2.76
CA LEU A 165 31.10 -2.58 2.41
C LEU A 165 30.13 -3.15 3.44
N ASP A 166 29.54 -2.24 4.20
CA ASP A 166 28.62 -2.48 5.32
C ASP A 166 27.17 -2.27 4.87
N SER A 167 26.93 -1.29 4.00
CA SER A 167 25.61 -0.99 3.44
C SER A 167 25.66 -0.90 1.91
N LEU A 168 24.76 -1.65 1.26
CA LEU A 168 24.56 -1.63 -0.19
C LEU A 168 23.08 -1.40 -0.50
N SER A 169 22.78 -0.38 -1.31
CA SER A 169 21.43 -0.08 -1.78
C SER A 169 21.46 0.14 -3.30
N VAL A 170 20.66 -0.62 -4.04
CA VAL A 170 20.51 -0.53 -5.50
C VAL A 170 19.02 -0.47 -5.85
N ILE A 171 18.55 0.72 -6.21
CA ILE A 171 17.13 1.02 -6.38
C ILE A 171 16.88 1.53 -7.81
N ASP A 172 15.78 1.13 -8.44
CA ASP A 172 15.35 1.59 -9.76
C ASP A 172 16.47 1.50 -10.82
N CYS A 173 17.11 0.33 -10.88
CA CYS A 173 18.12 -0.03 -11.87
C CYS A 173 17.60 -1.21 -12.72
N PRO A 174 16.55 -1.01 -13.53
CA PRO A 174 15.79 -2.08 -14.19
C PRO A 174 16.62 -2.97 -15.11
N GLU A 175 17.67 -2.45 -15.74
CA GLU A 175 18.54 -3.17 -16.70
C GLU A 175 19.66 -3.99 -16.03
N LEU A 176 19.81 -3.92 -14.71
CA LEU A 176 20.85 -4.66 -13.99
C LEU A 176 20.48 -6.15 -13.93
N ASP A 177 21.30 -7.00 -14.55
CA ASP A 177 21.04 -8.44 -14.65
C ASP A 177 21.84 -9.29 -13.64
N LYS A 178 22.93 -8.75 -13.10
CA LYS A 178 23.82 -9.42 -12.14
C LYS A 178 24.37 -8.44 -11.11
N LEU A 179 24.52 -8.93 -9.88
CA LEU A 179 25.14 -8.18 -8.79
C LEU A 179 26.01 -9.09 -7.92
N ASP A 180 27.34 -8.91 -8.02
CA ASP A 180 28.31 -9.59 -7.15
C ASP A 180 28.94 -8.62 -6.16
N TYR A 181 28.41 -8.59 -4.93
CA TYR A 181 28.97 -7.81 -3.84
C TYR A 181 29.94 -8.59 -2.95
N SER A 182 29.99 -9.93 -3.04
CA SER A 182 30.74 -10.88 -2.20
C SER A 182 31.60 -10.25 -1.09
N THR A 183 30.98 -9.89 0.04
CA THR A 183 31.64 -9.24 1.19
C THR A 183 31.15 -9.86 2.50
N ASN A 184 32.06 -9.99 3.48
CA ASN A 184 31.74 -10.48 4.83
C ASN A 184 31.40 -9.37 5.82
N ALA A 185 31.39 -8.11 5.36
CA ALA A 185 31.16 -6.93 6.19
C ALA A 185 29.70 -6.44 6.14
N LEU A 186 28.91 -6.87 5.16
CA LEU A 186 27.59 -6.34 4.89
C LEU A 186 26.62 -6.60 6.06
N THR A 187 26.00 -5.53 6.55
CA THR A 187 24.92 -5.56 7.56
C THR A 187 23.56 -5.18 6.98
N SER A 188 23.53 -4.43 5.88
CA SER A 188 22.31 -3.99 5.20
C SER A 188 22.41 -4.14 3.69
N LEU A 189 21.43 -4.83 3.11
CA LEU A 189 21.25 -4.98 1.65
C LEU A 189 19.83 -4.57 1.25
N GLU A 190 19.73 -3.60 0.35
CA GLU A 190 18.47 -3.13 -0.22
C GLU A 190 18.55 -3.19 -1.75
N ILE A 191 17.63 -3.93 -2.38
CA ILE A 191 17.50 -4.00 -3.83
C ILE A 191 16.05 -3.80 -4.19
N SER A 192 15.77 -2.81 -5.04
CA SER A 192 14.41 -2.48 -5.44
C SER A 192 14.33 -2.09 -6.92
N GLY A 193 13.28 -2.52 -7.63
CA GLY A 193 13.04 -2.13 -9.03
C GLY A 193 14.12 -2.59 -10.01
N CYS A 194 14.79 -3.71 -9.73
CA CYS A 194 15.84 -4.30 -10.55
C CYS A 194 15.26 -5.44 -11.42
N ASN A 195 14.49 -5.07 -12.45
CA ASN A 195 13.62 -5.98 -13.21
C ASN A 195 14.34 -7.10 -13.98
N GLN A 196 15.61 -6.94 -14.33
CA GLN A 196 16.39 -7.96 -15.04
C GLN A 196 17.17 -8.90 -14.11
N LEU A 197 17.30 -8.58 -12.82
CA LEU A 197 18.08 -9.37 -11.87
C LEU A 197 17.36 -10.69 -11.59
N ASN A 198 18.04 -11.82 -11.83
CA ASN A 198 17.43 -13.15 -11.76
C ASN A 198 17.77 -13.92 -10.47
N GLU A 199 18.84 -13.54 -9.78
CA GLU A 199 19.26 -14.19 -8.54
C GLU A 199 19.95 -13.18 -7.61
N ILE A 200 19.84 -13.41 -6.30
CA ILE A 200 20.75 -12.81 -5.30
C ILE A 200 21.73 -13.89 -4.85
N ALA A 201 22.88 -13.94 -5.51
CA ALA A 201 23.97 -14.81 -5.08
C ALA A 201 24.65 -14.27 -3.82
N ASN A 202 25.35 -15.14 -3.09
CA ASN A 202 26.28 -14.79 -2.01
C ASN A 202 25.67 -14.26 -0.70
N LEU A 203 24.38 -14.45 -0.43
CA LEU A 203 23.81 -14.15 0.90
C LEU A 203 24.54 -14.92 2.01
N SER A 204 24.94 -16.17 1.76
CA SER A 204 25.77 -16.97 2.68
C SER A 204 27.16 -16.39 2.96
N LYS A 205 27.67 -15.49 2.11
CA LYS A 205 28.95 -14.80 2.31
C LYS A 205 28.81 -13.54 3.17
N ALA A 206 27.60 -13.12 3.51
CA ALA A 206 27.30 -11.94 4.32
C ALA A 206 26.75 -12.31 5.72
N PRO A 207 27.51 -13.03 6.58
CA PRO A 207 27.00 -13.56 7.86
C PRO A 207 26.66 -12.48 8.92
N LYS A 208 26.98 -11.21 8.64
CA LYS A 208 26.68 -10.06 9.50
C LYS A 208 25.38 -9.36 9.11
N LEU A 209 24.67 -9.83 8.08
CA LEU A 209 23.47 -9.20 7.57
C LEU A 209 22.39 -9.15 8.66
N THR A 210 21.93 -7.94 8.99
CA THR A 210 20.85 -7.68 9.95
C THR A 210 19.56 -7.24 9.27
N SER A 211 19.65 -6.65 8.08
CA SER A 211 18.51 -6.15 7.31
C SER A 211 18.65 -6.50 5.82
N LEU A 212 17.60 -7.10 5.25
CA LEU A 212 17.52 -7.50 3.85
C LEU A 212 16.18 -7.05 3.27
N SER A 213 16.20 -6.21 2.24
CA SER A 213 15.01 -5.82 1.48
C SER A 213 15.22 -6.10 -0.01
N ILE A 214 14.37 -6.94 -0.60
CA ILE A 214 14.37 -7.31 -2.03
C ILE A 214 12.94 -7.17 -2.55
N ILE A 215 12.61 -6.01 -3.13
CA ILE A 215 11.24 -5.71 -3.57
C ILE A 215 11.20 -5.30 -5.05
N TYR A 216 10.07 -5.49 -5.71
CA TYR A 216 9.87 -5.16 -7.13
C TYR A 216 10.97 -5.74 -8.04
N CYS A 217 11.35 -7.00 -7.79
CA CYS A 217 12.36 -7.73 -8.56
C CYS A 217 11.74 -9.00 -9.16
N PRO A 218 10.85 -8.88 -10.17
CA PRO A 218 9.94 -9.95 -10.59
C PRO A 218 10.60 -11.21 -11.18
N LYS A 219 11.89 -11.16 -11.52
CA LYS A 219 12.66 -12.32 -12.00
C LYS A 219 13.29 -13.14 -10.88
N ILE A 220 13.40 -12.59 -9.68
CA ILE A 220 13.87 -13.31 -8.50
C ILE A 220 12.65 -14.03 -7.93
N THR A 221 12.45 -15.27 -8.34
CA THR A 221 11.29 -16.08 -7.89
C THR A 221 11.61 -16.92 -6.66
N GLU A 222 12.90 -17.10 -6.35
CA GLU A 222 13.38 -17.92 -5.25
C GLU A 222 14.43 -17.13 -4.45
N LEU A 223 14.32 -17.15 -3.13
CA LEU A 223 15.27 -16.51 -2.23
C LEU A 223 15.63 -17.45 -1.08
N ASP A 224 16.92 -17.74 -0.94
CA ASP A 224 17.47 -18.43 0.22
C ASP A 224 18.38 -17.47 1.01
N CYS A 225 17.87 -17.01 2.15
CA CYS A 225 18.61 -16.23 3.14
C CYS A 225 18.83 -17.02 4.44
N SER A 226 18.71 -18.34 4.40
CA SER A 226 18.87 -19.20 5.56
C SER A 226 20.25 -19.11 6.20
N SER A 227 20.33 -19.43 7.49
CA SER A 227 21.56 -19.40 8.30
C SER A 227 22.20 -18.01 8.45
N ASN A 228 21.53 -16.94 8.03
CA ASN A 228 21.89 -15.57 8.43
C ASN A 228 21.38 -15.31 9.85
N GLU A 229 22.06 -15.86 10.85
CA GLU A 229 21.63 -15.84 12.26
C GLU A 229 21.45 -14.42 12.83
N LYS A 230 22.08 -13.41 12.21
CA LYS A 230 21.97 -11.99 12.59
C LYS A 230 20.80 -11.26 11.92
N LEU A 231 20.16 -11.85 10.92
CA LEU A 231 19.09 -11.22 10.15
C LEU A 231 17.86 -11.04 11.04
N THR A 232 17.44 -9.78 11.24
CA THR A 232 16.29 -9.43 12.08
C THR A 232 15.16 -8.78 11.29
N GLU A 233 15.47 -8.19 10.15
CA GLU A 233 14.53 -7.50 9.27
C GLU A 233 14.58 -8.10 7.87
N LEU A 234 13.42 -8.50 7.36
CA LEU A 234 13.28 -9.08 6.03
C LEU A 234 12.04 -8.51 5.35
N GLU A 235 12.23 -7.91 4.19
CA GLU A 235 11.15 -7.44 3.31
C GLU A 235 11.36 -8.00 1.91
N VAL A 236 10.33 -8.65 1.37
CA VAL A 236 10.41 -9.34 0.08
C VAL A 236 9.09 -9.23 -0.68
N SER A 237 9.17 -9.18 -2.01
CA SER A 237 7.99 -9.27 -2.90
C SER A 237 8.21 -10.27 -4.03
N ASP A 238 7.12 -10.62 -4.71
CA ASP A 238 7.13 -11.38 -5.98
C ASP A 238 7.66 -12.84 -5.91
N LEU A 239 8.05 -13.33 -4.72
CA LEU A 239 8.63 -14.66 -4.55
C LEU A 239 7.60 -15.80 -4.72
N THR A 240 8.08 -16.93 -5.25
CA THR A 240 7.41 -18.24 -5.25
C THR A 240 7.97 -19.17 -4.17
N THR A 241 9.24 -19.01 -3.81
CA THR A 241 9.92 -19.80 -2.77
C THR A 241 10.76 -18.88 -1.89
N LEU A 242 10.59 -19.00 -0.57
CA LEU A 242 11.40 -18.30 0.43
C LEU A 242 11.91 -19.28 1.48
N ASN A 243 13.23 -19.34 1.66
CA ASN A 243 13.87 -19.96 2.81
C ASN A 243 14.57 -18.90 3.65
N CYS A 244 13.97 -18.56 4.79
CA CYS A 244 14.50 -17.65 5.82
C CYS A 244 14.67 -18.38 7.17
N SER A 245 15.01 -19.67 7.12
CA SER A 245 15.26 -20.48 8.31
C SER A 245 16.58 -20.12 9.01
N ASN A 246 16.68 -20.37 10.31
CA ASN A 246 17.89 -20.11 11.11
C ASN A 246 18.34 -18.63 11.06
N THR A 247 17.40 -17.72 11.26
CA THR A 247 17.60 -16.26 11.37
C THR A 247 17.14 -15.75 12.75
N SER A 248 17.24 -14.44 12.98
CA SER A 248 16.78 -13.77 14.21
C SER A 248 15.50 -12.94 14.00
N ILE A 249 14.73 -13.21 12.93
CA ILE A 249 13.50 -12.46 12.59
C ILE A 249 12.44 -12.63 13.69
N LYS A 250 11.85 -11.52 14.14
CA LYS A 250 10.78 -11.51 15.16
C LYS A 250 9.37 -11.47 14.57
N ILE A 251 9.23 -10.72 13.48
CA ILE A 251 7.97 -10.48 12.78
C ILE A 251 8.26 -10.70 11.30
N LEU A 252 7.52 -11.60 10.66
CA LEU A 252 7.64 -11.86 9.24
C LEU A 252 6.29 -11.63 8.57
N SER A 253 6.26 -10.77 7.56
CA SER A 253 5.13 -10.63 6.65
C SER A 253 5.59 -10.95 5.24
N VAL A 254 4.83 -11.81 4.55
CA VAL A 254 5.08 -12.16 3.13
C VAL A 254 3.90 -11.75 2.24
N ASN A 255 3.12 -10.77 2.68
CA ASN A 255 1.91 -10.34 1.97
C ASN A 255 2.16 -9.68 0.60
N LEU A 256 3.40 -9.28 0.32
CA LEU A 256 3.84 -8.81 -0.99
C LEU A 256 4.28 -9.95 -1.93
N CYS A 257 4.16 -11.21 -1.49
CA CYS A 257 4.44 -12.41 -2.27
C CYS A 257 3.15 -13.22 -2.54
N PRO A 258 2.15 -12.70 -3.29
CA PRO A 258 0.86 -13.37 -3.48
C PRO A 258 0.95 -14.71 -4.21
N ASN A 259 2.08 -14.97 -4.90
CA ASN A 259 2.36 -16.19 -5.64
C ASN A 259 3.24 -17.20 -4.88
N ILE A 260 3.56 -16.95 -3.60
CA ILE A 260 4.42 -17.85 -2.83
C ILE A 260 3.77 -19.23 -2.70
N GLU A 261 4.54 -20.27 -3.02
CA GLU A 261 4.15 -21.68 -2.93
C GLU A 261 4.88 -22.40 -1.78
N THR A 262 6.12 -21.99 -1.49
CA THR A 262 6.96 -22.59 -0.44
C THR A 262 7.53 -21.52 0.49
N LEU A 263 7.26 -21.66 1.79
CA LEU A 263 7.82 -20.81 2.84
C LEU A 263 8.46 -21.65 3.94
N ASP A 264 9.78 -21.55 4.10
CA ASP A 264 10.50 -22.07 5.27
C ASP A 264 11.01 -20.92 6.12
N CYS A 265 10.39 -20.72 7.29
CA CYS A 265 10.80 -19.80 8.33
C CYS A 265 11.10 -20.53 9.65
N SER A 266 11.55 -21.78 9.55
CA SER A 266 11.83 -22.63 10.71
C SER A 266 13.11 -22.24 11.45
N HIS A 267 13.24 -22.71 12.70
CA HIS A 267 14.40 -22.42 13.55
C HIS A 267 14.64 -20.92 13.77
N ASN A 268 13.56 -20.14 13.75
CA ASN A 268 13.54 -18.73 14.13
C ASN A 268 12.97 -18.62 15.55
N ASP A 269 13.80 -18.86 16.56
CA ASP A 269 13.41 -18.93 17.98
C ASP A 269 12.91 -17.60 18.57
N LYS A 270 13.00 -16.51 17.80
CA LYS A 270 12.50 -15.17 18.12
C LYS A 270 11.22 -14.80 17.36
N LEU A 271 10.80 -15.60 16.39
CA LEU A 271 9.63 -15.33 15.56
C LEU A 271 8.35 -15.48 16.38
N ILE A 272 7.69 -14.36 16.67
CA ILE A 272 6.45 -14.27 17.45
C ILE A 272 5.22 -13.95 16.60
N ASN A 273 5.43 -13.47 15.37
CA ASN A 273 4.36 -13.13 14.44
C ASN A 273 4.73 -13.54 13.01
N LEU A 274 3.81 -14.23 12.35
CA LEU A 274 3.90 -14.60 10.94
C LEU A 274 2.58 -14.20 10.26
N ASP A 275 2.68 -13.27 9.32
CA ASP A 275 1.56 -12.80 8.50
C ASP A 275 1.69 -13.32 7.06
N ILE A 276 0.76 -14.21 6.71
CA ILE A 276 0.70 -14.90 5.43
C ILE A 276 -0.60 -14.62 4.67
N ASN A 277 -1.46 -13.71 5.13
CA ASN A 277 -2.86 -13.59 4.69
C ASN A 277 -3.08 -13.49 3.16
N ASN A 278 -2.13 -12.93 2.40
CA ASN A 278 -2.21 -12.81 0.94
C ASN A 278 -1.59 -13.99 0.15
N CYS A 279 -1.09 -15.02 0.82
CA CYS A 279 -0.33 -16.13 0.22
C CYS A 279 -1.22 -17.26 -0.30
N SER A 280 -2.26 -16.95 -1.08
CA SER A 280 -3.31 -17.92 -1.48
C SER A 280 -2.81 -19.18 -2.22
N LYS A 281 -1.60 -19.13 -2.79
CA LYS A 281 -0.96 -20.26 -3.50
C LYS A 281 -0.03 -21.10 -2.62
N LEU A 282 0.07 -20.82 -1.32
CA LEU A 282 1.00 -21.50 -0.42
C LEU A 282 0.65 -22.99 -0.30
N LYS A 283 1.62 -23.84 -0.64
CA LYS A 283 1.52 -25.31 -0.60
C LYS A 283 2.34 -25.90 0.54
N VAL A 284 3.50 -25.32 0.82
CA VAL A 284 4.45 -25.79 1.84
C VAL A 284 4.75 -24.65 2.81
N LEU A 285 4.54 -24.91 4.10
CA LEU A 285 4.83 -23.96 5.17
C LEU A 285 5.57 -24.67 6.32
N ASN A 286 6.81 -24.26 6.56
CA ASN A 286 7.60 -24.72 7.69
C ASN A 286 7.93 -23.56 8.62
N CYS A 287 7.22 -23.46 9.74
CA CYS A 287 7.49 -22.51 10.82
C CYS A 287 7.91 -23.21 12.12
N PHE A 288 8.39 -24.46 12.04
CA PHE A 288 8.83 -25.25 13.18
C PHE A 288 9.93 -24.54 13.99
N ASN A 289 9.98 -24.78 15.30
CA ASN A 289 10.95 -24.16 16.21
C ASN A 289 10.92 -22.61 16.16
N SER A 290 9.70 -22.06 16.17
CA SER A 290 9.41 -20.64 16.36
C SER A 290 8.67 -20.41 17.69
N LYS A 291 8.48 -19.14 18.08
CA LYS A 291 7.69 -18.73 19.26
C LYS A 291 6.29 -18.22 18.88
N LEU A 292 5.77 -18.65 17.74
CA LEU A 292 4.40 -18.35 17.32
C LEU A 292 3.41 -18.94 18.35
N THR A 293 2.44 -18.12 18.78
CA THR A 293 1.35 -18.54 19.68
C THR A 293 0.06 -18.81 18.92
N SER A 294 -0.14 -18.13 17.80
CA SER A 294 -1.22 -18.39 16.85
C SER A 294 -0.75 -18.23 15.41
N LEU A 295 -1.48 -18.86 14.50
CA LEU A 295 -1.29 -18.69 13.06
C LEU A 295 -2.64 -18.78 12.35
N ASP A 296 -2.94 -17.78 11.52
CA ASP A 296 -4.14 -17.74 10.69
C ASP A 296 -3.86 -18.39 9.33
N ILE A 297 -4.57 -19.50 9.07
CA ILE A 297 -4.48 -20.24 7.81
C ILE A 297 -5.81 -20.29 7.06
N SER A 298 -6.79 -19.47 7.47
CA SER A 298 -8.16 -19.51 6.95
C SER A 298 -8.28 -19.28 5.44
N ASN A 299 -7.28 -18.66 4.82
CA ASN A 299 -7.24 -18.38 3.38
C ASN A 299 -6.54 -19.47 2.55
N PHE A 300 -6.09 -20.59 3.14
CA PHE A 300 -5.28 -21.60 2.44
C PHE A 300 -5.98 -22.96 2.37
N SER A 301 -6.79 -23.17 1.33
CA SER A 301 -7.57 -24.41 1.15
C SER A 301 -6.74 -25.69 1.21
N LEU A 302 -5.57 -25.72 0.55
CA LEU A 302 -4.70 -26.90 0.52
C LEU A 302 -4.16 -27.28 1.92
N LEU A 303 -3.69 -26.29 2.68
CA LEU A 303 -3.20 -26.50 4.06
C LEU A 303 -4.34 -26.94 4.99
N LEU A 304 -5.56 -26.43 4.78
CA LEU A 304 -6.75 -26.83 5.52
C LEU A 304 -7.15 -28.28 5.24
N GLU A 305 -7.11 -28.72 3.98
CA GLU A 305 -7.40 -30.09 3.58
C GLU A 305 -6.41 -31.09 4.19
N GLU A 306 -5.12 -30.82 4.11
CA GLU A 306 -4.09 -31.71 4.66
C GLU A 306 -4.17 -31.80 6.20
N LEU A 307 -4.43 -30.69 6.89
CA LEU A 307 -4.62 -30.73 8.35
C LEU A 307 -5.81 -31.59 8.76
N LYS A 308 -6.91 -31.57 8.00
CA LYS A 308 -8.06 -32.44 8.24
C LYS A 308 -7.67 -33.92 8.06
N GLU A 309 -6.88 -34.23 7.04
CA GLU A 309 -6.40 -35.59 6.80
C GLU A 309 -5.43 -36.07 7.90
N CYS A 310 -4.52 -35.21 8.35
CA CYS A 310 -3.59 -35.48 9.44
C CYS A 310 -4.32 -35.78 10.76
N GLU A 311 -5.36 -35.00 11.08
CA GLU A 311 -6.20 -35.20 12.26
C GLU A 311 -7.02 -36.49 12.21
N GLN A 312 -7.52 -36.88 11.03
CA GLN A 312 -8.29 -38.11 10.86
C GLN A 312 -7.41 -39.36 10.97
N ASN A 313 -6.18 -39.30 10.46
CA ASN A 313 -5.31 -40.46 10.36
C ASN A 313 -4.24 -40.53 11.46
N ASP A 314 -4.20 -39.56 12.39
CA ASP A 314 -3.18 -39.40 13.43
C ASP A 314 -1.74 -39.39 12.86
N ILE A 315 -1.57 -38.69 11.72
CA ILE A 315 -0.30 -38.57 10.99
C ILE A 315 0.23 -37.14 11.14
N LYS A 316 1.56 -36.98 11.20
CA LYS A 316 2.20 -35.66 11.12
C LYS A 316 2.27 -35.17 9.68
N SER A 317 1.84 -33.94 9.44
CA SER A 317 1.98 -33.28 8.13
C SER A 317 3.45 -33.23 7.68
N LYS A 318 3.66 -33.46 6.38
CA LYS A 318 4.98 -33.40 5.75
C LYS A 318 5.28 -32.01 5.17
N ILE A 319 4.25 -31.27 4.74
CA ILE A 319 4.37 -29.96 4.08
C ILE A 319 4.01 -28.80 5.00
N PHE A 320 3.28 -29.05 6.10
CA PHE A 320 2.98 -28.08 7.15
C PHE A 320 3.62 -28.47 8.49
N LYS A 321 4.71 -27.77 8.85
CA LYS A 321 5.44 -28.00 10.09
C LYS A 321 5.38 -26.76 10.98
N TYR A 322 4.97 -26.92 12.23
CA TYR A 322 4.71 -25.82 13.15
C TYR A 322 5.11 -26.17 14.61
N PRO A 323 5.31 -25.18 15.50
CA PRO A 323 5.67 -25.43 16.89
C PRO A 323 4.55 -26.13 17.68
N PRO A 324 4.89 -26.96 18.68
CA PRO A 324 3.89 -27.60 19.53
C PRO A 324 3.07 -26.56 20.31
N GLY A 325 1.76 -26.80 20.44
CA GLY A 325 0.85 -25.90 21.16
C GLY A 325 0.44 -24.64 20.40
N LEU A 326 0.80 -24.52 19.12
CA LEU A 326 0.37 -23.41 18.27
C LEU A 326 -1.15 -23.42 18.08
N ASN A 327 -1.81 -22.29 18.33
CA ASN A 327 -3.22 -22.12 18.03
C ASN A 327 -3.43 -21.84 16.53
N ILE A 328 -3.89 -22.85 15.78
CA ILE A 328 -4.18 -22.72 14.35
C ILE A 328 -5.61 -22.20 14.15
N ILE A 329 -5.73 -21.01 13.56
CA ILE A 329 -7.03 -20.44 13.17
C ILE A 329 -7.35 -20.96 11.77
N LYS A 330 -8.27 -21.92 11.68
CA LYS A 330 -8.67 -22.57 10.43
C LYS A 330 -9.80 -21.86 9.71
N GLU A 331 -10.61 -21.09 10.44
CA GLU A 331 -11.75 -20.37 9.90
C GLU A 331 -11.83 -18.98 10.53
N LYS A 332 -11.73 -17.97 9.68
CA LYS A 332 -11.87 -16.57 10.06
C LYS A 332 -13.30 -16.14 9.69
N ILE A 333 -14.28 -16.44 10.53
CA ILE A 333 -15.67 -16.07 10.27
C ILE A 333 -15.81 -14.54 10.47
N THR A 334 -15.51 -13.78 9.43
CA THR A 334 -15.75 -12.33 9.37
C THR A 334 -17.14 -12.09 8.82
N LYS A 335 -18.01 -11.42 9.58
CA LYS A 335 -19.38 -11.12 9.17
C LYS A 335 -19.40 -9.91 8.26
N ASN A 336 -19.75 -10.12 7.01
CA ASN A 336 -19.62 -9.11 5.96
C ASN A 336 -20.93 -8.35 5.78
N LEU A 337 -20.88 -7.04 6.03
CA LEU A 337 -22.00 -6.12 6.02
C LEU A 337 -21.89 -5.18 4.81
N ILE A 338 -22.92 -5.13 3.98
CA ILE A 338 -22.97 -4.22 2.82
C ILE A 338 -24.02 -3.14 3.09
N ILE A 339 -23.63 -1.88 2.98
CA ILE A 339 -24.53 -0.74 3.22
C ILE A 339 -24.94 -0.14 1.89
N VAL A 340 -26.24 -0.13 1.61
CA VAL A 340 -26.86 0.35 0.35
C VAL A 340 -28.00 1.32 0.64
N GLY A 341 -28.31 2.20 -0.31
CA GLY A 341 -29.36 3.21 -0.14
C GLY A 341 -29.06 4.48 -0.91
N ARG A 342 -30.02 5.41 -0.89
CA ARG A 342 -29.95 6.66 -1.64
C ARG A 342 -28.77 7.54 -1.21
N THR A 343 -28.30 8.42 -2.09
CA THR A 343 -27.36 9.49 -1.72
C THR A 343 -27.99 10.40 -0.66
N GLY A 344 -27.22 10.75 0.38
CA GLY A 344 -27.72 11.57 1.50
C GLY A 344 -28.52 10.82 2.57
N GLY A 345 -28.81 9.53 2.39
CA GLY A 345 -29.55 8.70 3.36
C GLY A 345 -28.78 8.32 4.64
N GLY A 346 -27.52 8.78 4.80
CA GLY A 346 -26.73 8.51 6.01
C GLY A 346 -25.96 7.19 6.04
N LYS A 347 -25.64 6.60 4.89
CA LYS A 347 -24.86 5.34 4.78
C LYS A 347 -23.48 5.42 5.42
N SER A 348 -22.68 6.42 5.05
CA SER A 348 -21.33 6.64 5.59
C SER A 348 -21.39 6.96 7.08
N THR A 349 -22.38 7.74 7.52
CA THR A 349 -22.65 7.96 8.95
C THR A 349 -22.97 6.66 9.68
N LEU A 350 -23.82 5.80 9.12
CA LEU A 350 -24.10 4.48 9.71
C LEU A 350 -22.83 3.60 9.75
N SER A 351 -21.97 3.67 8.73
CA SER A 351 -20.70 2.96 8.68
C SER A 351 -19.75 3.40 9.80
N ASN A 352 -19.63 4.70 10.03
CA ASN A 352 -18.90 5.28 11.16
C ASN A 352 -19.49 4.84 12.51
N VAL A 353 -20.81 4.87 12.65
CA VAL A 353 -21.51 4.39 13.86
C VAL A 353 -21.25 2.90 14.12
N LEU A 354 -21.27 2.06 13.08
CA LEU A 354 -21.02 0.61 13.17
C LEU A 354 -19.56 0.26 13.42
N THR A 355 -18.61 1.05 12.92
CA THR A 355 -17.17 0.82 13.13
C THR A 355 -16.62 1.52 14.37
N GLY A 356 -17.31 2.54 14.87
CA GLY A 356 -16.91 3.32 16.05
C GLY A 356 -15.79 4.29 15.70
N SER A 357 -15.84 4.83 14.47
CA SER A 357 -14.77 5.64 13.89
C SER A 357 -15.33 6.78 13.05
N GLU A 358 -14.45 7.56 12.44
CA GLU A 358 -14.77 8.70 11.55
C GLU A 358 -14.11 8.52 10.16
N ASP A 359 -13.79 7.28 9.80
CA ASP A 359 -13.02 6.94 8.58
C ASP A 359 -13.84 7.08 7.30
N PHE A 360 -15.16 6.98 7.40
CA PHE A 360 -16.07 7.17 6.27
C PHE A 360 -16.44 8.65 6.17
N GLU A 361 -16.22 9.27 5.01
CA GLU A 361 -16.39 10.72 4.86
C GLU A 361 -17.87 11.13 4.94
N GLU A 362 -18.24 11.85 6.01
CA GLU A 362 -19.58 12.37 6.22
C GLU A 362 -19.70 13.81 5.68
N SER A 363 -20.75 14.12 4.91
CA SER A 363 -21.05 15.49 4.53
C SER A 363 -22.55 15.81 4.58
N GLY A 364 -22.89 17.00 5.05
CA GLY A 364 -24.25 17.57 4.97
C GLY A 364 -24.55 18.26 3.65
N ARG A 365 -23.67 18.17 2.64
CA ARG A 365 -23.82 18.84 1.34
C ARG A 365 -24.56 17.93 0.34
N SER A 366 -25.29 18.52 -0.60
CA SER A 366 -26.14 17.81 -1.58
C SER A 366 -25.40 16.94 -2.61
N ILE A 367 -24.07 16.87 -2.54
CA ILE A 367 -23.19 16.20 -3.49
C ILE A 367 -22.55 15.00 -2.79
N SER A 368 -22.68 13.80 -3.35
CA SER A 368 -22.00 12.60 -2.81
C SER A 368 -20.48 12.82 -2.84
N VAL A 369 -19.82 12.60 -1.70
CA VAL A 369 -18.37 12.70 -1.59
C VAL A 369 -17.68 11.35 -1.88
N THR A 370 -18.37 10.25 -1.59
CA THR A 370 -17.93 8.88 -1.83
C THR A 370 -17.94 8.55 -3.32
N LYS A 371 -16.75 8.53 -3.95
CA LYS A 371 -16.57 8.23 -5.38
C LYS A 371 -16.23 6.76 -5.67
N ASN A 372 -15.81 5.99 -4.67
CA ASN A 372 -15.50 4.54 -4.67
C ASN A 372 -15.99 3.91 -3.37
N PHE A 373 -16.19 2.58 -3.31
CA PHE A 373 -16.59 1.92 -2.07
C PHE A 373 -15.48 2.05 -1.00
N GLN A 374 -15.86 2.04 0.27
CA GLN A 374 -14.95 2.05 1.41
C GLN A 374 -15.17 0.80 2.25
N LYS A 375 -14.10 0.15 2.73
CA LYS A 375 -14.17 -1.07 3.53
C LYS A 375 -13.42 -0.90 4.84
N LYS A 376 -14.02 -1.35 5.96
CA LYS A 376 -13.38 -1.34 7.28
C LYS A 376 -13.81 -2.52 8.14
N GLU A 377 -12.85 -3.15 8.81
CA GLU A 377 -13.08 -4.21 9.78
C GLU A 377 -13.19 -3.67 11.21
N PHE A 378 -14.01 -4.31 12.03
CA PHE A 378 -14.15 -4.03 13.46
C PHE A 378 -14.59 -5.28 14.24
N GLU A 379 -14.54 -5.21 15.57
CA GLU A 379 -14.93 -6.32 16.45
C GLU A 379 -16.08 -5.92 17.38
N TRP A 380 -17.00 -6.85 17.62
CA TRP A 380 -18.08 -6.72 18.59
C TRP A 380 -18.42 -8.08 19.21
N ASN A 381 -18.51 -8.16 20.54
CA ASN A 381 -18.78 -9.40 21.28
C ASN A 381 -17.93 -10.61 20.85
N GLY A 382 -16.65 -10.40 20.52
CA GLY A 382 -15.74 -11.45 20.06
C GLY A 382 -15.98 -11.92 18.62
N LYS A 383 -16.93 -11.31 17.88
CA LYS A 383 -17.16 -11.54 16.45
C LYS A 383 -16.52 -10.41 15.64
N ARG A 384 -15.87 -10.78 14.54
CA ARG A 384 -15.34 -9.81 13.57
C ARG A 384 -16.39 -9.48 12.52
N PHE A 385 -16.46 -8.21 12.18
CA PHE A 385 -17.34 -7.68 11.13
C PHE A 385 -16.50 -6.90 10.12
N SER A 386 -16.91 -6.93 8.86
CA SER A 386 -16.37 -6.08 7.80
C SER A 386 -17.52 -5.28 7.20
N VAL A 387 -17.43 -3.96 7.24
CA VAL A 387 -18.43 -3.06 6.62
C VAL A 387 -17.90 -2.56 5.30
N VAL A 388 -18.73 -2.69 4.26
CA VAL A 388 -18.52 -2.09 2.94
C VAL A 388 -19.57 -1.02 2.70
N ASP A 389 -19.15 0.24 2.74
CA ASP A 389 -19.97 1.40 2.38
C ASP A 389 -19.96 1.58 0.86
N THR A 390 -21.15 1.51 0.25
CA THR A 390 -21.31 1.62 -1.20
C THR A 390 -21.68 3.04 -1.61
N ILE A 391 -21.46 3.36 -2.89
CA ILE A 391 -21.89 4.63 -3.45
C ILE A 391 -23.41 4.72 -3.44
N GLY A 392 -23.95 5.90 -3.09
CA GLY A 392 -25.39 6.13 -3.10
C GLY A 392 -26.01 6.05 -4.49
N VAL A 393 -27.22 5.51 -4.56
CA VAL A 393 -28.04 5.54 -5.77
C VAL A 393 -28.72 6.92 -5.84
N GLY A 394 -28.63 7.61 -7.00
CA GLY A 394 -29.27 8.92 -7.22
C GLY A 394 -28.34 10.14 -7.30
N ASP A 395 -27.00 9.99 -7.38
CA ASP A 395 -26.12 11.12 -7.76
C ASP A 395 -26.39 11.51 -9.22
N THR A 396 -26.72 12.78 -9.48
CA THR A 396 -27.09 13.32 -10.80
C THR A 396 -25.98 13.25 -11.86
N ARG A 397 -24.82 12.67 -11.52
CA ARG A 397 -23.63 12.56 -12.38
C ARG A 397 -23.26 11.13 -12.79
N LEU A 398 -23.93 10.09 -12.27
CA LEU A 398 -23.64 8.68 -12.59
C LEU A 398 -24.88 7.98 -13.14
N SER A 399 -24.73 7.18 -14.20
CA SER A 399 -25.81 6.35 -14.72
C SER A 399 -26.16 5.20 -13.76
N THR A 400 -27.41 4.75 -13.79
CA THR A 400 -27.90 3.60 -12.99
C THR A 400 -27.03 2.34 -13.19
N LYS A 401 -26.55 2.11 -14.42
CA LYS A 401 -25.62 1.01 -14.77
C LYS A 401 -24.28 1.14 -14.03
N LYS A 402 -23.72 2.36 -13.94
CA LYS A 402 -22.45 2.62 -13.24
C LYS A 402 -22.59 2.50 -11.71
N VAL A 403 -23.75 2.84 -11.15
CA VAL A 403 -24.06 2.61 -9.73
C VAL A 403 -24.16 1.12 -9.43
N LEU A 404 -24.86 0.36 -10.28
CA LEU A 404 -24.99 -1.09 -10.17
C LEU A 404 -23.64 -1.81 -10.16
N TYR A 405 -22.76 -1.49 -11.10
CA TYR A 405 -21.42 -2.09 -11.18
C TYR A 405 -20.52 -1.76 -9.98
N LYS A 406 -20.70 -0.60 -9.35
CA LYS A 406 -19.95 -0.24 -8.15
C LYS A 406 -20.49 -0.88 -6.87
N ILE A 407 -21.78 -1.21 -6.83
CA ILE A 407 -22.34 -2.07 -5.77
C ILE A 407 -21.80 -3.50 -5.94
N LEU A 408 -21.73 -3.98 -7.19
CA LEU A 408 -21.11 -5.27 -7.51
C LEU A 408 -19.63 -5.31 -7.11
N ASP A 409 -18.86 -4.26 -7.38
CA ASP A 409 -17.46 -4.11 -6.93
C ASP A 409 -17.32 -4.28 -5.40
N GLY A 410 -18.19 -3.61 -4.63
CA GLY A 410 -18.27 -3.77 -3.19
C GLY A 410 -18.61 -5.20 -2.75
N ILE A 411 -19.53 -5.88 -3.44
CA ILE A 411 -19.84 -7.30 -3.22
C ILE A 411 -18.60 -8.16 -3.53
N PHE A 412 -17.94 -7.98 -4.68
CA PHE A 412 -16.78 -8.76 -5.10
C PHE A 412 -15.53 -8.57 -4.23
N SER A 413 -15.46 -7.49 -3.46
CA SER A 413 -14.43 -7.26 -2.44
C SER A 413 -14.52 -8.20 -1.21
N ILE A 414 -15.50 -9.12 -1.20
CA ILE A 414 -15.85 -9.97 -0.06
C ILE A 414 -15.96 -11.45 -0.46
N PRO A 415 -14.83 -12.15 -0.71
CA PRO A 415 -14.83 -13.51 -1.25
C PRO A 415 -15.54 -14.57 -0.39
N GLU A 416 -15.72 -14.31 0.91
CA GLU A 416 -16.36 -15.20 1.88
C GLU A 416 -17.90 -15.20 1.76
N GLY A 417 -18.48 -14.20 1.10
CA GLY A 417 -19.93 -14.03 0.93
C GLY A 417 -20.53 -12.97 1.87
N ILE A 418 -21.82 -12.70 1.69
CA ILE A 418 -22.55 -11.61 2.37
C ILE A 418 -23.22 -12.14 3.64
N SER A 419 -23.01 -11.48 4.77
CA SER A 419 -23.70 -11.81 6.03
C SER A 419 -24.98 -10.99 6.23
N GLN A 420 -24.97 -9.70 5.85
CA GLN A 420 -26.17 -8.87 5.89
C GLN A 420 -26.02 -7.67 4.93
N ILE A 421 -27.12 -7.24 4.34
CA ILE A 421 -27.27 -6.02 3.56
C ILE A 421 -28.12 -5.05 4.37
N LEU A 422 -27.61 -3.85 4.61
CA LEU A 422 -28.29 -2.78 5.32
C LEU A 422 -28.81 -1.76 4.30
N PHE A 423 -30.11 -1.80 4.03
CA PHE A 423 -30.79 -0.85 3.15
C PHE A 423 -31.21 0.39 3.96
N VAL A 424 -30.43 1.46 3.84
CA VAL A 424 -30.57 2.68 4.63
C VAL A 424 -31.58 3.62 3.99
N ILE A 425 -32.62 3.96 4.75
CA ILE A 425 -33.62 4.96 4.39
C ILE A 425 -33.65 6.09 5.44
N ASP A 426 -33.99 7.31 5.02
CA ASP A 426 -34.00 8.47 5.90
C ASP A 426 -35.38 9.12 6.02
N GLY A 427 -35.87 9.31 7.25
CA GLY A 427 -37.19 9.89 7.45
C GLY A 427 -38.30 9.02 6.85
N ARG A 428 -39.16 9.57 5.98
CA ARG A 428 -40.28 8.85 5.35
C ARG A 428 -39.78 7.98 4.18
N PHE A 429 -40.33 6.78 4.04
CA PHE A 429 -40.02 5.91 2.90
C PHE A 429 -40.57 6.56 1.61
N THR A 430 -39.67 7.00 0.74
CA THR A 430 -40.01 7.70 -0.50
C THR A 430 -40.23 6.77 -1.70
N ALA A 431 -40.93 7.25 -2.73
CA ALA A 431 -41.06 6.55 -4.00
C ALA A 431 -39.70 6.33 -4.70
N GLU A 432 -38.74 7.24 -4.49
CA GLU A 432 -37.37 7.10 -4.99
C GLU A 432 -36.66 5.91 -4.35
N GLU A 433 -36.74 5.75 -3.02
CA GLU A 433 -36.20 4.59 -2.31
C GLU A 433 -36.89 3.30 -2.75
N ALA A 434 -38.20 3.34 -3.03
CA ALA A 434 -38.93 2.17 -3.52
C ALA A 434 -38.47 1.77 -4.92
N ASN A 435 -38.21 2.75 -5.80
CA ASN A 435 -37.63 2.52 -7.12
C ASN A 435 -36.20 1.99 -7.03
N ILE A 436 -35.36 2.54 -6.14
CA ILE A 436 -34.00 2.04 -5.90
C ILE A 436 -34.06 0.58 -5.44
N PHE A 437 -34.92 0.25 -4.47
CA PHE A 437 -35.08 -1.11 -4.01
C PHE A 437 -35.57 -2.03 -5.14
N LYS A 438 -36.51 -1.57 -5.99
CA LYS A 438 -36.99 -2.34 -7.14
C LYS A 438 -35.91 -2.54 -8.20
N LEU A 439 -35.04 -1.56 -8.41
CA LEU A 439 -33.87 -1.68 -9.29
C LEU A 439 -32.87 -2.69 -8.73
N LEU A 440 -32.59 -2.62 -7.42
CA LEU A 440 -31.77 -3.63 -6.73
C LEU A 440 -32.42 -5.01 -6.83
N LYS A 441 -33.75 -5.10 -6.73
CA LYS A 441 -34.48 -6.36 -6.87
C LYS A 441 -34.42 -6.94 -8.28
N GLY A 442 -34.83 -6.17 -9.28
CA GLY A 442 -34.87 -6.58 -10.68
C GLY A 442 -33.51 -6.72 -11.37
N SER A 443 -32.46 -6.08 -10.83
CA SER A 443 -31.08 -6.25 -11.32
C SER A 443 -30.34 -7.20 -10.40
N ILE A 444 -29.88 -6.77 -9.23
CA ILE A 444 -29.07 -7.55 -8.28
C ILE A 444 -29.86 -8.77 -7.78
N PHE A 445 -30.95 -8.62 -7.02
CA PHE A 445 -31.53 -9.71 -6.23
C PHE A 445 -32.18 -10.84 -7.05
N ASP A 446 -32.64 -10.56 -8.27
CA ASP A 446 -33.17 -11.59 -9.18
C ASP A 446 -32.04 -12.44 -9.82
N ILE A 447 -30.82 -11.91 -9.97
CA ILE A 447 -29.62 -12.71 -10.36
C ILE A 447 -29.19 -13.64 -9.23
N PHE A 448 -29.33 -13.18 -7.99
CA PHE A 448 -28.86 -13.86 -6.78
C PHE A 448 -29.81 -14.98 -6.29
N GLU A 449 -30.81 -15.37 -7.09
CA GLU A 449 -31.93 -16.26 -6.73
C GLU A 449 -32.82 -15.74 -5.56
N ILE A 450 -33.99 -16.35 -5.42
CA ILE A 450 -34.94 -16.14 -4.32
C ILE A 450 -34.26 -16.54 -3.00
N GLY A 451 -33.75 -15.56 -2.24
CA GLY A 451 -33.19 -15.79 -0.90
C GLY A 451 -32.27 -14.69 -0.37
N ILE A 452 -31.64 -13.87 -1.23
CA ILE A 452 -30.78 -12.76 -0.76
C ILE A 452 -31.56 -11.71 0.04
N LEU A 453 -32.87 -11.58 -0.18
CA LEU A 453 -33.74 -10.67 0.56
C LEU A 453 -33.88 -11.06 2.05
N ASP A 454 -33.68 -12.33 2.39
CA ASP A 454 -33.60 -12.82 3.79
C ASP A 454 -32.35 -12.27 4.50
N TYR A 455 -31.39 -11.74 3.75
CA TYR A 455 -30.18 -11.08 4.24
C TYR A 455 -30.30 -9.54 4.15
N VAL A 456 -31.46 -8.97 3.80
CA VAL A 456 -31.65 -7.52 3.74
C VAL A 456 -32.39 -7.02 4.98
N THR A 457 -31.81 -6.04 5.68
CA THR A 457 -32.46 -5.29 6.77
C THR A 457 -32.65 -3.85 6.34
N ILE A 458 -33.87 -3.33 6.48
CA ILE A 458 -34.15 -1.91 6.29
C ILE A 458 -33.71 -1.15 7.55
N VAL A 459 -32.85 -0.15 7.41
CA VAL A 459 -32.38 0.69 8.51
C VAL A 459 -33.01 2.08 8.36
N ARG A 460 -34.00 2.40 9.21
CA ARG A 460 -34.61 3.73 9.28
C ARG A 460 -33.78 4.66 10.12
N THR A 461 -33.19 5.65 9.48
CA THR A 461 -32.42 6.72 10.12
C THR A 461 -33.27 7.97 10.32
N LYS A 462 -32.79 8.91 11.15
CA LYS A 462 -33.49 10.16 11.50
C LYS A 462 -34.87 9.93 12.16
N PHE A 463 -34.99 8.85 12.93
CA PHE A 463 -36.22 8.53 13.66
C PHE A 463 -36.03 8.88 15.14
N SER A 464 -36.47 10.07 15.56
CA SER A 464 -36.23 10.61 16.91
C SER A 464 -36.73 9.68 18.04
N ASN A 465 -37.82 8.94 17.81
CA ASN A 465 -38.40 8.00 18.75
C ASN A 465 -37.80 6.59 18.69
N PHE A 466 -36.61 6.39 18.10
CA PHE A 466 -36.02 5.05 17.88
C PHE A 466 -35.81 4.24 19.17
N LYS A 467 -35.74 4.91 20.31
CA LYS A 467 -35.62 4.30 21.64
C LYS A 467 -36.93 3.71 22.15
N ASN A 468 -38.07 4.13 21.61
CA ASN A 468 -39.39 3.71 22.02
C ASN A 468 -39.90 2.58 21.11
N LYS A 469 -39.84 1.35 21.62
CA LYS A 469 -40.29 0.15 20.88
C LYS A 469 -41.72 0.26 20.37
N LYS A 470 -42.63 0.90 21.12
CA LYS A 470 -44.04 1.03 20.69
C LYS A 470 -44.17 1.93 19.46
N GLU A 471 -43.41 3.03 19.42
CA GLU A 471 -43.39 3.95 18.28
C GLU A 471 -42.77 3.29 17.05
N CYS A 472 -41.66 2.54 17.23
CA CYS A 472 -41.05 1.78 16.15
C CYS A 472 -42.01 0.73 15.56
N GLU A 473 -42.74 0.00 16.41
CA GLU A 473 -43.74 -0.98 15.96
C GLU A 473 -44.96 -0.32 15.29
N ALA A 474 -45.40 0.85 15.77
CA ALA A 474 -46.48 1.61 15.14
C ALA A 474 -46.08 2.06 13.73
N ASP A 475 -44.88 2.61 13.58
CA ASP A 475 -44.34 3.02 12.29
C ASP A 475 -44.12 1.82 11.35
N LYS A 476 -43.63 0.68 11.86
CA LYS A 476 -43.49 -0.56 11.07
C LYS A 476 -44.84 -1.03 10.53
N LYS A 477 -45.91 -0.95 11.33
CA LYS A 477 -47.28 -1.25 10.87
C LYS A 477 -47.77 -0.24 9.83
N GLN A 478 -47.43 1.04 9.98
CA GLN A 478 -47.77 2.06 9.00
C GLN A 478 -47.14 1.79 7.63
N LEU A 479 -45.85 1.43 7.60
CA LEU A 479 -45.16 1.06 6.35
C LEU A 479 -45.82 -0.12 5.61
N HIS A 480 -46.42 -1.06 6.34
CA HIS A 480 -47.17 -2.17 5.74
C HIS A 480 -48.51 -1.77 5.12
N ASN A 481 -49.03 -0.58 5.47
CA ASN A 481 -50.36 -0.12 5.08
C ASN A 481 -50.33 1.15 4.20
N GLU A 482 -49.18 1.80 4.03
CA GLU A 482 -49.05 3.09 3.33
C GLU A 482 -49.26 2.96 1.80
N ASN A 483 -48.58 2.00 1.16
CA ASN A 483 -48.75 1.67 -0.26
C ASN A 483 -48.33 0.22 -0.50
N GLU A 484 -49.01 -0.50 -1.40
CA GLU A 484 -48.69 -1.89 -1.74
C GLU A 484 -47.23 -2.10 -2.16
N ASN A 485 -46.63 -1.16 -2.88
CA ASN A 485 -45.23 -1.25 -3.30
C ASN A 485 -44.27 -1.25 -2.09
N ILE A 486 -44.45 -0.29 -1.17
CA ILE A 486 -43.62 -0.18 0.05
C ILE A 486 -43.86 -1.39 0.94
N ALA A 487 -45.13 -1.78 1.12
CA ALA A 487 -45.51 -2.91 1.93
C ALA A 487 -44.89 -4.23 1.42
N ASN A 488 -44.81 -4.42 0.10
CA ASN A 488 -44.17 -5.57 -0.52
C ASN A 488 -42.64 -5.58 -0.31
N ILE A 489 -42.00 -4.41 -0.35
CA ILE A 489 -40.57 -4.28 -0.03
C ILE A 489 -40.32 -4.70 1.42
N VAL A 490 -41.06 -4.12 2.37
CA VAL A 490 -40.89 -4.40 3.80
C VAL A 490 -41.16 -5.87 4.12
N ARG A 491 -42.16 -6.50 3.51
CA ARG A 491 -42.44 -7.94 3.67
C ARG A 491 -41.37 -8.86 3.08
N SER A 492 -40.63 -8.38 2.07
CA SER A 492 -39.58 -9.19 1.43
C SER A 492 -38.28 -9.16 2.23
N CYS A 493 -38.05 -8.14 3.06
CA CYS A 493 -36.83 -7.98 3.85
C CYS A 493 -36.92 -8.69 5.21
N ARG A 494 -35.76 -9.05 5.76
CA ARG A 494 -35.63 -9.72 7.05
C ARG A 494 -36.27 -8.96 8.21
N ASN A 495 -35.98 -7.66 8.31
CA ASN A 495 -36.51 -6.81 9.37
C ASN A 495 -36.38 -5.31 9.03
N VAL A 496 -37.02 -4.48 9.86
CA VAL A 496 -36.84 -3.02 9.90
C VAL A 496 -36.24 -2.66 11.25
N ILE A 497 -35.11 -1.96 11.26
CA ILE A 497 -34.43 -1.48 12.46
C ILE A 497 -34.40 0.05 12.45
N TYR A 498 -34.54 0.64 13.63
CA TYR A 498 -34.68 2.07 13.83
C TYR A 498 -33.47 2.62 14.57
N VAL A 499 -32.87 3.65 14.02
CA VAL A 499 -31.72 4.35 14.61
C VAL A 499 -31.84 5.84 14.40
N ASP A 500 -31.10 6.58 15.21
CA ASP A 500 -30.84 7.99 14.95
C ASP A 500 -29.34 8.28 15.01
N ASN A 501 -28.83 8.93 13.97
CA ASN A 501 -27.40 9.14 13.78
C ASN A 501 -27.14 10.64 13.50
N PRO A 502 -27.40 11.53 14.48
CA PRO A 502 -27.26 12.98 14.30
C PRO A 502 -25.79 13.38 14.06
N PRO A 503 -25.51 14.53 13.42
CA PRO A 503 -24.15 14.96 13.11
C PRO A 503 -23.32 15.21 14.38
N THR A 504 -22.05 14.77 14.39
CA THR A 504 -21.10 15.04 15.48
C THR A 504 -19.98 15.99 15.09
N ASN A 505 -19.79 16.24 13.80
CA ASN A 505 -18.85 17.20 13.22
C ASN A 505 -19.49 18.60 13.10
N ILE A 506 -20.08 19.08 14.19
CA ILE A 506 -20.66 20.42 14.27
C ILE A 506 -19.54 21.41 14.57
N GLN A 507 -19.55 22.57 13.93
CA GLN A 507 -18.63 23.65 14.26
C GLN A 507 -19.00 24.20 15.64
N ILE A 508 -18.07 24.11 16.59
CA ILE A 508 -18.29 24.58 17.97
C ILE A 508 -18.05 26.10 18.01
N ILE A 509 -19.10 26.86 18.31
CA ILE A 509 -19.05 28.32 18.47
C ILE A 509 -19.28 28.68 19.94
N ASP A 510 -20.12 27.93 20.65
CA ASP A 510 -20.47 28.14 22.05
C ASP A 510 -20.62 26.81 22.84
N GLU A 511 -20.95 26.92 24.13
CA GLU A 511 -21.15 25.77 25.03
C GLU A 511 -22.36 24.90 24.61
N GLU A 512 -23.38 25.48 23.97
CA GLU A 512 -24.56 24.73 23.51
C GLU A 512 -24.20 23.78 22.36
N ASP A 513 -23.30 24.20 21.47
CA ASP A 513 -22.74 23.33 20.42
C ASP A 513 -21.95 22.15 21.01
N GLU A 514 -21.16 22.38 22.07
CA GLU A 514 -20.42 21.32 22.76
C GLU A 514 -21.37 20.29 23.40
N GLU A 515 -22.39 20.77 24.11
CA GLU A 515 -23.43 19.91 24.71
C GLU A 515 -24.19 19.12 23.65
N THR A 516 -24.47 19.75 22.50
CA THR A 516 -25.11 19.11 21.35
C THR A 516 -24.25 17.98 20.79
N VAL A 517 -22.95 18.20 20.58
CA VAL A 517 -22.01 17.15 20.11
C VAL A 517 -21.92 16.00 21.11
N ILE A 518 -21.84 16.29 22.41
CA ILE A 518 -21.83 15.26 23.46
C ILE A 518 -23.12 14.43 23.43
N THR A 519 -24.26 15.10 23.30
CA THR A 519 -25.57 14.45 23.21
C THR A 519 -25.69 13.58 21.96
N ASN A 520 -25.23 14.09 20.82
CA ASN A 520 -25.23 13.38 19.54
C ASN A 520 -24.33 12.14 19.57
N LYS A 521 -23.16 12.21 20.21
CA LYS A 521 -22.30 11.03 20.45
C LYS A 521 -23.03 9.96 21.28
N LYS A 522 -23.67 10.34 22.39
CA LYS A 522 -24.48 9.41 23.20
C LYS A 522 -25.66 8.80 22.43
N ILE A 523 -26.25 9.54 21.49
CA ILE A 523 -27.31 9.04 20.60
C ILE A 523 -26.71 8.00 19.63
N ARG A 524 -25.60 8.33 18.96
CA ARG A 524 -24.87 7.40 18.07
C ARG A 524 -24.43 6.13 18.78
N ASP A 525 -23.94 6.20 20.02
CA ASP A 525 -23.54 5.03 20.82
C ASP A 525 -24.71 4.09 21.08
N ARG A 526 -25.90 4.63 21.33
CA ARG A 526 -27.13 3.83 21.51
C ARG A 526 -27.56 3.19 20.20
N SER A 527 -27.53 3.93 19.09
CA SER A 527 -27.79 3.41 17.75
C SER A 527 -26.82 2.28 17.39
N ARG A 528 -25.52 2.46 17.67
CA ARG A 528 -24.47 1.43 17.53
C ARG A 528 -24.85 0.17 18.29
N LYS A 529 -25.19 0.29 19.58
CA LYS A 529 -25.55 -0.86 20.41
C LYS A 529 -26.78 -1.60 19.85
N ILE A 530 -27.85 -0.89 19.51
CA ILE A 530 -29.07 -1.49 18.93
C ILE A 530 -28.74 -2.25 17.64
N MET A 531 -27.96 -1.64 16.75
CA MET A 531 -27.57 -2.26 15.48
C MET A 531 -26.70 -3.49 15.69
N LEU A 532 -25.68 -3.39 16.54
CA LEU A 532 -24.73 -4.48 16.74
C LEU A 532 -25.35 -5.64 17.51
N ASP A 533 -26.22 -5.39 18.49
CA ASP A 533 -26.99 -6.44 19.18
C ASP A 533 -27.91 -7.18 18.18
N TYR A 534 -28.59 -6.46 17.28
CA TYR A 534 -29.40 -7.07 16.22
C TYR A 534 -28.53 -7.88 15.22
N LEU A 535 -27.40 -7.32 14.78
CA LEU A 535 -26.50 -7.98 13.83
C LEU A 535 -25.85 -9.22 14.43
N ASP A 536 -25.62 -9.23 15.75
CA ASP A 536 -25.07 -10.37 16.48
C ASP A 536 -25.97 -11.61 16.35
N GLU A 537 -27.29 -11.41 16.36
CA GLU A 537 -28.33 -12.43 16.15
C GLU A 537 -28.60 -12.70 14.66
N ALA A 538 -28.75 -11.65 13.85
CA ALA A 538 -29.09 -11.78 12.44
C ALA A 538 -27.98 -12.49 11.65
N CYS A 539 -26.72 -12.21 11.95
CA CYS A 539 -25.58 -12.80 11.25
C CYS A 539 -25.22 -14.22 11.74
N MET A 540 -26.06 -14.88 12.55
CA MET A 540 -25.79 -16.24 13.06
C MET A 540 -25.94 -17.36 12.01
N VAL A 541 -26.64 -17.12 10.90
CA VAL A 541 -26.84 -18.10 9.82
C VAL A 541 -25.75 -17.93 8.74
N ASN A 542 -25.53 -18.98 7.95
CA ASN A 542 -24.61 -19.09 6.80
C ASN A 542 -24.45 -17.80 5.98
N TYR A 543 -23.32 -17.65 5.29
CA TYR A 543 -23.15 -16.60 4.31
C TYR A 543 -24.07 -16.81 3.11
N PHE A 544 -24.62 -15.72 2.58
CA PHE A 544 -25.11 -15.72 1.23
C PHE A 544 -23.90 -15.71 0.28
N LYS A 545 -23.68 -16.81 -0.46
CA LYS A 545 -22.61 -16.94 -1.46
C LYS A 545 -23.21 -17.27 -2.83
N LEU A 546 -22.74 -16.60 -3.88
CA LEU A 546 -23.11 -16.94 -5.26
C LEU A 546 -22.61 -18.34 -5.64
N LYS A 547 -23.43 -19.09 -6.37
CA LYS A 547 -23.05 -20.41 -6.91
C LYS A 547 -21.90 -20.31 -7.93
N THR A 548 -21.80 -19.21 -8.67
CA THR A 548 -20.80 -18.94 -9.72
C THR A 548 -19.70 -17.94 -9.29
N TRP A 549 -19.59 -17.65 -7.99
CA TRP A 549 -18.71 -16.62 -7.38
C TRP A 549 -17.28 -16.61 -7.93
N ASP A 550 -16.62 -17.78 -7.93
CA ASP A 550 -15.21 -17.91 -8.30
C ASP A 550 -14.96 -17.72 -9.82
N GLN A 551 -16.02 -17.87 -10.64
CA GLN A 551 -15.95 -17.77 -12.10
C GLN A 551 -16.13 -16.33 -12.61
N ILE A 552 -16.87 -15.48 -11.89
CA ILE A 552 -17.24 -14.14 -12.36
C ILE A 552 -16.43 -13.00 -11.71
N ARG A 553 -15.74 -13.27 -10.58
CA ARG A 553 -14.96 -12.26 -9.84
C ARG A 553 -13.85 -11.61 -10.69
N LYS A 554 -13.04 -12.43 -11.36
CA LYS A 554 -11.86 -11.96 -12.12
C LYS A 554 -12.26 -11.12 -13.35
N PRO A 555 -13.20 -11.57 -14.21
CA PRO A 555 -13.61 -10.77 -15.38
C PRO A 555 -14.30 -9.44 -15.02
N ILE A 556 -15.03 -9.37 -13.89
CA ILE A 556 -15.69 -8.13 -13.46
C ILE A 556 -14.67 -7.11 -12.92
N ALA A 557 -13.65 -7.58 -12.19
CA ALA A 557 -12.54 -6.73 -11.75
C ALA A 557 -11.79 -6.14 -12.97
N GLU A 558 -11.49 -6.96 -13.97
CA GLU A 558 -10.82 -6.53 -15.21
C GLU A 558 -11.66 -5.51 -16.01
N TYR A 559 -12.98 -5.69 -16.11
CA TYR A 559 -13.88 -4.72 -16.74
C TYR A 559 -13.88 -3.37 -16.03
N LEU A 560 -13.99 -3.36 -14.69
CA LEU A 560 -14.03 -2.14 -13.88
C LEU A 560 -12.73 -1.33 -13.96
N GLU A 561 -11.57 -1.99 -14.09
CA GLU A 561 -10.27 -1.36 -14.26
C GLU A 561 -10.08 -0.75 -15.66
N SER A 562 -10.72 -1.33 -16.68
CA SER A 562 -10.54 -0.94 -18.09
C SER A 562 -11.19 0.39 -18.50
N ASN A 563 -12.11 0.94 -17.70
CA ASN A 563 -12.98 2.08 -18.06
C ASN A 563 -13.70 1.93 -19.43
N CYS A 564 -13.86 0.71 -19.95
CA CYS A 564 -14.45 0.44 -21.25
C CYS A 564 -15.99 0.42 -21.19
N GLU A 565 -16.67 0.75 -22.29
CA GLU A 565 -18.14 0.58 -22.42
C GLU A 565 -18.51 -0.84 -22.90
N ASP A 566 -17.54 -1.60 -23.40
CA ASP A 566 -17.73 -2.94 -23.96
C ASP A 566 -17.50 -4.04 -22.92
N VAL A 567 -18.41 -5.00 -22.86
CA VAL A 567 -18.36 -6.14 -21.92
C VAL A 567 -17.30 -7.15 -22.40
N PRO A 568 -16.43 -7.67 -21.52
CA PRO A 568 -15.46 -8.71 -21.86
C PRO A 568 -16.09 -9.95 -22.52
N PRO A 569 -15.47 -10.54 -23.56
CA PRO A 569 -15.99 -11.72 -24.26
C PRO A 569 -16.21 -12.94 -23.36
N GLU A 570 -15.48 -13.07 -22.25
CA GLU A 570 -15.73 -14.12 -21.26
C GLU A 570 -17.04 -13.91 -20.48
N LEU A 571 -17.40 -12.65 -20.18
CA LEU A 571 -18.65 -12.28 -19.51
C LEU A 571 -19.86 -12.44 -20.43
N GLU A 572 -19.68 -12.25 -21.75
CA GLU A 572 -20.74 -12.48 -22.73
C GLU A 572 -21.18 -13.95 -22.85
N LYS A 573 -20.32 -14.91 -22.46
CA LYS A 573 -20.66 -16.35 -22.52
C LYS A 573 -21.41 -16.85 -21.29
N ASN A 574 -21.47 -16.05 -20.22
CA ASN A 574 -22.15 -16.42 -18.97
C ASN A 574 -23.63 -16.03 -19.02
N GLN A 575 -24.52 -17.00 -18.83
CA GLN A 575 -25.97 -16.84 -19.00
C GLN A 575 -26.61 -15.94 -17.92
N GLU A 576 -26.06 -15.90 -16.70
CA GLU A 576 -26.49 -15.02 -15.62
C GLU A 576 -26.07 -13.56 -15.92
N VAL A 577 -24.87 -13.38 -16.48
CA VAL A 577 -24.34 -12.06 -16.89
C VAL A 577 -25.03 -11.52 -18.14
N GLN A 578 -25.40 -12.38 -19.09
CA GLN A 578 -26.23 -12.00 -20.24
C GLN A 578 -27.63 -11.54 -19.81
N THR A 579 -28.16 -12.11 -18.73
CA THR A 579 -29.44 -11.68 -18.14
C THR A 579 -29.30 -10.29 -17.52
N LEU A 580 -28.21 -10.04 -16.78
CA LEU A 580 -27.80 -8.71 -16.30
C LEU A 580 -27.74 -7.65 -17.41
N ILE A 581 -27.05 -7.98 -18.51
CA ILE A 581 -26.84 -7.06 -19.64
C ILE A 581 -28.18 -6.74 -20.31
N LYS A 582 -29.00 -7.75 -20.63
CA LYS A 582 -30.33 -7.56 -21.23
C LYS A 582 -31.28 -6.74 -20.35
N ILE A 583 -31.25 -6.96 -19.04
CA ILE A 583 -32.02 -6.18 -18.09
C ILE A 583 -31.53 -4.72 -18.10
N THR A 584 -30.21 -4.48 -18.03
CA THR A 584 -29.66 -3.11 -18.12
C THR A 584 -29.95 -2.42 -19.45
N GLU A 585 -30.01 -3.16 -20.56
CA GLU A 585 -30.35 -2.64 -21.89
C GLU A 585 -31.84 -2.28 -22.01
N SER A 586 -32.77 -3.06 -21.45
CA SER A 586 -34.20 -2.70 -21.45
C SER A 586 -34.53 -1.46 -20.61
N PHE A 587 -33.64 -1.08 -19.69
CA PHE A 587 -33.77 0.14 -18.90
C PHE A 587 -33.33 1.40 -19.65
N CYS A 588 -32.40 1.30 -20.61
CA CYS A 588 -32.01 2.44 -21.46
C CYS A 588 -33.15 2.91 -22.38
N SER A 589 -34.20 2.11 -22.57
CA SER A 589 -35.38 2.47 -23.37
C SER A 589 -36.56 3.06 -22.58
N ILE A 590 -36.47 3.23 -21.25
CA ILE A 590 -37.59 3.67 -20.39
C ILE A 590 -37.27 4.98 -19.63
N ILE A 591 -36.17 5.67 -19.97
CA ILE A 591 -35.90 7.05 -19.51
C ILE A 591 -36.03 8.01 -20.68
#